data_AF-A0A959T5T9-F1
#
_entry.id   AF-A0A959T5T9-F1
#
_cell.length_a   1.000
_cell.length_b   1.000
_cell.length_c   1.000
_cell.angle_alpha   90.00
_cell.angle_beta   90.00
_cell.angle_gamma   90.00
#
_symmetry.space_group_name_H-M   'P 1'
#
loop_
_entity.id
_entity.type
_entity.pdbx_description
1 polymer ?
#
loop_
_entity_poly.entity_id
_entity_poly.type
_entity_poly.pdbx_seq_one_letter_code
_entity_poly.pdbx_strand_id
1 'polypeptide(L)'
;RELFGKLAKAFGHQEPTFALRPWMLQLARSGTGMLRPFSSRAPLITRHTVRSSLARRSWSAARAEAELGLRFRSADEAVANVAAFRGRP
;
A
#
# COMPACT_ATOMS: atom_id res chain seq x y z
N ARG A 1 -8.87 -1.61 3.97
CA ARG A 1 -9.97 -1.43 2.99
C ARG A 1 -10.12 0.04 2.65
N GLU A 2 -10.42 0.90 3.62
CA GLU A 2 -10.62 2.34 3.41
C GLU A 2 -9.53 3.04 2.57
N LEU A 3 -8.24 2.93 2.95
CA LEU A 3 -7.14 3.52 2.18
C LEU A 3 -7.10 3.02 0.72
N PHE A 4 -7.27 1.71 0.52
CA PHE A 4 -7.26 1.14 -0.83
C PHE A 4 -8.48 1.57 -1.65
N GLY A 5 -9.63 1.79 -1.01
CA GLY A 5 -10.81 2.37 -1.68
C GLY A 5 -10.59 3.83 -2.09
N LYS A 6 -9.99 4.64 -1.21
CA LYS A 6 -9.60 6.03 -1.53
C LYS A 6 -8.65 6.07 -2.74
N LEU A 7 -7.64 5.21 -2.76
CA LEU A 7 -6.71 5.09 -3.90
C LEU A 7 -7.43 4.61 -5.16
N ALA A 8 -8.24 3.56 -5.09
CA ALA A 8 -8.97 3.03 -6.25
C ALA A 8 -9.84 4.11 -6.90
N LYS A 9 -10.61 4.84 -6.09
CA LYS A 9 -11.42 5.97 -6.57
C LYS A 9 -10.57 7.06 -7.21
N ALA A 10 -9.46 7.45 -6.58
CA ALA A 10 -8.57 8.50 -7.10
C ALA A 10 -7.88 8.12 -8.42
N PHE A 11 -7.62 6.83 -8.65
CA PHE A 11 -7.03 6.33 -9.90
C PHE A 11 -8.06 5.83 -10.93
N GLY A 12 -9.36 5.98 -10.68
CA GLY A 12 -10.41 5.52 -11.61
C GLY A 12 -10.53 3.99 -11.71
N HIS A 13 -10.11 3.26 -10.68
CA HIS A 13 -10.23 1.79 -10.60
C HIS A 13 -11.41 1.37 -9.72
N GLN A 14 -11.89 0.14 -9.94
CA GLN A 14 -12.92 -0.46 -9.10
C GLN A 14 -12.39 -0.69 -7.68
N GLU A 15 -13.23 -0.41 -6.69
CA GLU A 15 -12.89 -0.62 -5.28
C GLU A 15 -12.66 -2.11 -4.99
N PRO A 16 -11.63 -2.47 -4.19
CA PRO A 16 -11.45 -3.85 -3.74
C PRO A 16 -12.61 -4.30 -2.83
N THR A 17 -13.35 -5.30 -3.29
CA THR A 17 -14.49 -5.89 -2.58
C THR A 17 -14.08 -7.09 -1.71
N PHE A 18 -12.99 -7.77 -2.06
CA PHE A 18 -12.55 -8.99 -1.41
C PHE A 18 -11.44 -8.73 -0.38
N ALA A 19 -11.64 -9.24 0.84
CA ALA A 19 -10.59 -9.29 1.85
C ALA A 19 -9.73 -10.54 1.63
N LEU A 20 -8.43 -10.35 1.41
CA LEU A 20 -7.48 -11.45 1.27
C LEU A 20 -7.22 -12.11 2.64
N ARG A 21 -7.22 -13.45 2.64
CA ARG A 21 -6.86 -14.23 3.82
C ARG A 21 -5.33 -14.40 3.90
N PRO A 22 -4.74 -14.56 5.10
CA PRO A 22 -3.28 -14.69 5.25
C PRO A 22 -2.66 -15.83 4.43
N TRP A 23 -3.34 -16.97 4.29
CA TRP A 23 -2.86 -18.09 3.49
C TRP A 23 -2.76 -17.75 2.00
N MET A 24 -3.63 -16.86 1.49
CA MET A 24 -3.61 -16.42 0.09
C MET A 24 -2.34 -15.62 -0.21
N LEU A 25 -1.87 -14.81 0.75
CA LEU A 25 -0.62 -14.06 0.62
C LEU A 25 0.61 -14.99 0.60
N GLN A 26 0.55 -16.11 1.33
CA GLN A 26 1.61 -17.12 1.30
C GLN A 26 1.66 -17.83 -0.07
N LEU A 27 0.51 -18.20 -0.63
CA LEU A 27 0.44 -18.76 -1.98
C LEU A 27 0.91 -17.78 -3.05
N ALA A 28 0.49 -16.51 -2.95
CA ALA A 28 0.90 -15.48 -3.89
C ALA A 28 2.42 -15.28 -3.90
N ARG A 29 3.07 -15.36 -2.73
CA ARG A 29 4.54 -15.33 -2.61
C ARG A 29 5.19 -16.55 -3.26
N SER A 30 4.65 -17.74 -3.06
CA SER A 30 5.16 -18.95 -3.70
C SER A 30 5.04 -18.87 -5.23
N GLY A 31 3.92 -18.33 -5.72
CA GLY A 31 3.68 -18.10 -7.15
C GLY A 31 4.59 -17.05 -7.78
N THR A 32 4.91 -15.95 -7.09
CA THR A 32 5.85 -14.94 -7.61
C THR A 32 7.27 -15.51 -7.79
N GLY A 33 7.67 -16.49 -7.00
CA GLY A 33 8.94 -17.22 -7.20
C GLY A 33 8.98 -18.03 -8.49
N MET A 34 7.83 -18.59 -8.89
CA MET A 34 7.68 -19.40 -10.10
C MET A 34 7.61 -18.56 -11.39
N LEU A 35 7.14 -17.30 -11.27
CA LEU A 35 7.05 -16.34 -12.38
C LEU A 35 8.33 -15.52 -12.58
N ARG A 36 9.29 -15.57 -11.65
CA ARG A 36 10.60 -14.89 -11.75
C ARG A 36 11.38 -15.18 -13.04
N PRO A 37 11.51 -16.43 -13.54
CA PRO A 37 12.23 -16.67 -14.79
C PRO A 37 11.54 -16.06 -16.02
N PHE A 38 10.25 -15.75 -15.93
CA PHE A 38 9.46 -15.17 -17.02
C PHE A 38 9.26 -13.66 -16.88
N SER A 39 9.73 -13.04 -15.80
CA SER A 39 9.55 -11.61 -15.55
C SER A 39 10.85 -10.98 -15.06
N SER A 40 11.36 -10.01 -15.81
CA SER A 40 12.50 -9.18 -15.39
C SER A 40 12.15 -8.20 -14.26
N ARG A 41 10.87 -8.12 -13.86
CA ARG A 41 10.40 -7.20 -12.82
C ARG A 41 10.59 -7.81 -11.43
N ALA A 42 11.02 -6.96 -10.49
CA ALA A 42 11.12 -7.36 -9.09
C ALA A 42 9.73 -7.78 -8.54
N PRO A 43 9.64 -8.88 -7.77
CA PRO A 43 8.37 -9.34 -7.23
C PRO A 43 7.84 -8.35 -6.20
N LEU A 44 6.59 -7.91 -6.39
CA LEU A 44 5.91 -7.00 -5.45
C LEU A 44 5.50 -7.72 -4.14
N ILE A 45 5.22 -9.02 -4.23
CA ILE A 45 4.86 -9.86 -3.07
C ILE A 45 6.10 -10.63 -2.61
N THR A 46 6.68 -10.19 -1.50
CA THR A 46 7.88 -10.79 -0.89
C THR A 46 7.59 -11.34 0.51
N ARG A 47 8.53 -12.10 1.09
CA ARG A 47 8.43 -12.55 2.51
C ARG A 47 8.19 -11.39 3.46
N HIS A 48 8.89 -10.27 3.24
CA HIS A 48 8.80 -9.10 4.08
C HIS A 48 7.43 -8.43 3.93
N THR A 49 6.94 -8.26 2.70
CA THR A 49 5.61 -7.70 2.43
C THR A 49 4.50 -8.55 3.07
N VAL A 50 4.57 -9.87 2.97
CA VAL A 50 3.58 -10.77 3.61
C VAL A 50 3.63 -10.60 5.14
N ARG A 51 4.82 -10.57 5.73
CA ARG A 51 4.97 -10.42 7.18
C ARG A 51 4.51 -9.05 7.69
N SER A 52 4.85 -7.97 6.99
CA SER A 52 4.52 -6.61 7.43
C SER A 52 3.06 -6.24 7.19
N SER A 53 2.44 -6.73 6.09
CA SER A 53 1.03 -6.45 5.78
C SER A 53 0.04 -7.04 6.79
N LEU A 54 0.41 -8.14 7.45
CA LEU A 54 -0.39 -8.77 8.50
C LEU A 54 -0.28 -8.04 9.85
N ALA A 55 0.78 -7.26 10.06
CA ALA A 55 0.99 -6.53 11.30
C ALA A 55 0.24 -5.19 11.25
N ARG A 56 -0.74 -5.00 12.14
CA ARG A 56 -1.40 -3.70 12.31
C ARG A 56 -0.67 -2.90 13.38
N ARG A 57 -0.03 -1.80 12.96
CA ARG A 57 0.66 -0.87 13.86
C ARG A 57 0.04 0.52 13.67
N SER A 58 -0.05 1.25 14.77
CA SER A 58 -0.45 2.65 14.77
C SER A 58 0.66 3.45 15.43
N TRP A 59 0.88 4.66 14.93
CA TRP A 59 1.88 5.58 15.45
C TRP A 59 1.22 6.93 15.68
N SER A 60 1.61 7.59 16.77
CA SER A 60 1.18 8.96 17.05
C SER A 60 2.18 9.94 16.48
N ALA A 61 1.67 10.99 15.84
CA ALA A 61 2.45 12.11 15.34
C ALA A 61 2.86 13.10 16.44
N ALA A 62 2.27 13.01 17.64
CA ALA A 62 2.39 14.03 18.68
C ALA A 62 3.84 14.40 19.04
N ARG A 63 4.74 13.42 19.08
CA ARG A 63 6.16 13.66 19.39
C ARG A 63 6.86 14.46 18.28
N ALA A 64 6.59 14.13 17.03
CA ALA A 64 7.17 14.83 15.89
C ALA A 64 6.59 16.25 15.74
N GLU A 65 5.32 16.45 16.07
CA GLU A 65 4.69 17.77 16.07
C GLU A 65 5.28 18.65 17.20
N ALA A 66 5.41 18.11 18.41
CA ALA A 66 5.89 18.85 19.58
C ALA A 66 7.40 19.16 19.54
N GLU A 67 8.24 18.18 19.17
CA GLU A 67 9.70 18.33 19.25
C GLU A 67 10.32 18.93 17.97
N LEU A 68 9.69 18.70 16.81
CA LEU A 68 10.27 19.06 15.52
C LEU A 68 9.45 20.12 14.76
N GLY A 69 8.29 20.53 15.27
CA GLY A 69 7.40 21.49 14.61
C GLY A 69 6.86 20.99 13.26
N LEU A 70 6.87 19.68 13.02
CA LEU A 70 6.40 19.09 11.78
C LEU A 70 4.87 19.10 11.73
N ARG A 71 4.29 19.28 10.53
CA ARG A 71 2.85 19.15 10.30
C ARG A 71 2.57 17.99 9.35
N PHE A 72 1.77 17.04 9.81
CA PHE A 72 1.34 15.91 8.98
C PHE A 72 0.07 16.27 8.21
N ARG A 73 0.04 15.91 6.93
CA ARG A 73 -1.14 16.07 6.08
C ARG A 73 -2.06 14.87 6.21
N SER A 74 -3.33 15.07 5.91
CA SER A 74 -4.32 14.00 5.90
C SER A 74 -4.04 12.96 4.82
N ALA A 75 -4.54 11.75 5.02
CA ALA A 75 -4.46 10.69 4.02
C ALA A 75 -5.14 11.10 2.70
N ASP A 76 -6.23 11.87 2.76
CA ASP A 76 -6.97 12.33 1.58
C ASP A 76 -6.14 13.32 0.74
N GLU A 77 -5.45 14.27 1.40
CA GLU A 77 -4.52 15.18 0.72
C GLU A 77 -3.36 14.42 0.07
N ALA A 78 -2.82 13.40 0.75
CA ALA A 78 -1.74 12.58 0.21
C ALA A 78 -2.21 11.79 -1.03
N VAL A 79 -3.40 11.18 -0.99
CA VAL A 79 -3.99 10.46 -2.12
C VAL A 79 -4.20 11.40 -3.31
N ALA A 80 -4.78 12.58 -3.09
CA ALA A 80 -5.01 13.58 -4.14
C ALA A 80 -3.68 14.02 -4.79
N ASN A 81 -2.63 14.25 -4.00
CA ASN A 81 -1.33 14.65 -4.50
C ASN A 81 -0.69 13.56 -5.39
N VAL A 82 -0.70 12.30 -4.94
CA VAL A 82 -0.14 11.18 -5.71
C VAL A 82 -0.92 10.95 -7.01
N ALA A 83 -2.26 11.05 -6.97
CA ALA A 83 -3.09 10.93 -8.16
C ALA A 83 -2.78 12.05 -9.18
N ALA A 84 -2.65 13.30 -8.71
CA ALA A 84 -2.29 14.43 -9.55
C ALA A 84 -0.88 14.29 -10.15
N PHE A 85 0.09 13.79 -9.39
CA PHE A 85 1.45 13.54 -9.88
C PHE A 85 1.46 12.53 -11.05
N ARG A 86 0.72 11.44 -10.93
CA ARG A 86 0.67 10.39 -11.95
C ARG A 86 -0.19 10.75 -13.17
N GLY A 87 -1.14 11.67 -13.02
CA GLY A 87 -2.01 12.16 -14.10
C GLY A 87 -1.39 13.29 -14.95
N ARG A 88 -0.18 13.76 -14.63
CA ARG A 88 0.58 14.66 -15.51
C ARG A 88 1.20 13.85 -16.65
N PRO A 89 1.12 14.33 -17.91
CA PRO A 89 1.77 13.70 -19.05
C PRO A 89 3.29 13.62 -18.87
#